data_AF-A0A3D9D3I0-F1
#
_entry.id   AF-A0A3D9D3I0-F1
#
_cell.length_a   1.000
_cell.length_b   1.000
_cell.length_c   1.000
_cell.angle_alpha   90.00
_cell.angle_beta   90.00
_cell.angle_gamma   90.00
#
_symmetry.space_group_name_H-M   'P 1'
#
loop_
_entity.id
_entity.type
_entity.pdbx_description
1 polymer ?
#
loop_
_entity_poly.entity_id
_entity_poly.type
_entity_poly.pdbx_seq_one_letter_code
_entity_poly.pdbx_strand_id
1 'polypeptide(L)'
;MLIFQFFNSYAQEVNIDYCNLKYEIDTVGLSKTGILRLNITNNELVKLKISDEFSEVRIQPINVEKFEKNLNQFDKIPKSIIDVNCLNCFGKFKNVKPNTTISYSININDSKFFKEILTQAKATYRFNIWFDTIDMIKYSKSKKCFSRSFTSDKIIYKKN
;
A
#
# COMPACT_ATOMS: atom_id res chain seq x y z
N MET A 1 27.29 -17.86 -49.66
CA MET A 1 25.90 -17.37 -49.52
C MET A 1 25.50 -17.57 -48.07
N LEU A 2 25.58 -16.50 -47.26
CA LEU A 2 25.19 -16.54 -45.84
C LEU A 2 23.72 -16.13 -45.74
N ILE A 3 22.87 -17.00 -45.21
CA ILE A 3 21.48 -16.70 -44.89
C ILE A 3 21.44 -16.30 -43.41
N PHE A 4 21.32 -15.00 -43.14
CA PHE A 4 21.02 -14.49 -41.80
C PHE A 4 19.55 -14.81 -41.48
N GLN A 5 19.32 -15.76 -40.57
CA GLN A 5 18.00 -15.99 -39.99
C GLN A 5 17.72 -14.91 -38.96
N PHE A 6 16.81 -13.99 -39.29
CA PHE A 6 16.22 -13.07 -38.32
C PHE A 6 15.30 -13.87 -37.39
N PHE A 7 15.74 -14.12 -36.16
CA PHE A 7 14.85 -14.55 -35.09
C PHE A 7 13.92 -13.38 -34.75
N ASN A 8 12.70 -13.40 -35.29
CA ASN A 8 11.62 -12.56 -34.81
C ASN A 8 11.20 -13.05 -33.43
N SER A 9 11.79 -12.45 -32.41
CA SER A 9 11.31 -12.54 -31.03
C SER A 9 9.97 -11.81 -30.94
N TYR A 10 8.86 -12.54 -31.09
CA TYR A 10 7.55 -12.02 -30.75
C TYR A 10 7.51 -11.82 -29.23
N ALA A 11 7.82 -10.61 -28.76
CA ALA A 11 7.49 -10.18 -27.43
C ALA A 11 5.96 -10.22 -27.32
N GLN A 12 5.41 -11.26 -26.69
CA GLN A 12 3.99 -11.27 -26.36
C GLN A 12 3.75 -10.14 -25.36
N GLU A 13 3.04 -9.10 -25.78
CA GLU A 13 2.54 -8.07 -24.88
C GLU A 13 1.67 -8.73 -23.82
N VAL A 14 2.20 -8.84 -22.61
CA VAL A 14 1.44 -9.35 -21.46
C VAL A 14 0.45 -8.27 -21.08
N ASN A 15 -0.81 -8.41 -21.50
CA ASN A 15 -1.87 -7.53 -21.03
C ASN A 15 -2.09 -7.78 -19.53
N ILE A 16 -1.72 -6.80 -18.69
CA ILE A 16 -1.82 -6.90 -17.23
C ILE A 16 -3.23 -6.47 -16.83
N ASP A 17 -4.10 -7.45 -16.57
CA ASP A 17 -5.43 -7.19 -16.02
C ASP A 17 -5.34 -6.85 -14.53
N TYR A 18 -6.08 -5.85 -14.07
CA TYR A 18 -6.16 -5.51 -12.64
C TYR A 18 -7.52 -5.90 -12.07
N CYS A 19 -7.51 -6.42 -10.84
CA CYS A 19 -8.77 -6.78 -10.17
C CYS A 19 -9.53 -5.52 -9.78
N ASN A 20 -10.85 -5.55 -9.91
CA ASN A 20 -11.73 -4.48 -9.44
C ASN A 20 -11.83 -4.51 -7.91
N LEU A 21 -10.93 -3.77 -7.25
CA LEU A 21 -10.88 -3.61 -5.81
C LEU A 21 -11.15 -2.16 -5.43
N LYS A 22 -11.97 -1.95 -4.39
CA LYS A 22 -12.16 -0.64 -3.76
C LYS A 22 -11.34 -0.56 -2.48
N TYR A 23 -10.55 0.50 -2.34
CA TYR A 23 -9.73 0.77 -1.16
C TYR A 23 -10.28 1.96 -0.40
N GLU A 24 -10.38 1.84 0.91
CA GLU A 24 -10.82 2.90 1.80
C GLU A 24 -9.96 2.89 3.06
N ILE A 25 -9.61 4.07 3.56
CA ILE A 25 -8.86 4.18 4.83
C ILE A 25 -9.72 4.89 5.85
N ASP A 26 -9.86 4.24 7.00
CA ASP A 26 -10.44 4.84 8.18
C ASP A 26 -9.32 5.33 9.11
N THR A 27 -9.33 6.64 9.36
CA THR A 27 -8.38 7.34 10.24
C THR A 27 -9.01 7.77 11.56
N VAL A 28 -10.23 7.33 11.86
CA VAL A 28 -10.92 7.65 13.11
C VAL A 28 -10.07 7.20 14.30
N GLY A 29 -9.69 8.16 15.14
CA GLY A 29 -8.87 7.90 16.33
C GLY A 29 -7.38 7.76 16.08
N LEU A 30 -6.88 7.90 14.84
CA LEU A 30 -5.46 7.72 14.50
C LEU A 30 -4.51 8.54 15.38
N SER A 31 -4.81 9.83 15.62
CA SER A 31 -3.97 10.69 16.48
C SER A 31 -4.00 10.32 17.97
N LYS A 32 -4.92 9.46 18.40
CA LYS A 32 -5.00 8.96 19.78
C LYS A 32 -4.34 7.59 19.93
N THR A 33 -4.58 6.69 18.97
CA THR A 33 -4.18 5.28 19.07
C THR A 33 -2.94 4.93 18.26
N GLY A 34 -2.60 5.72 17.24
CA GLY A 34 -1.63 5.34 16.21
C GLY A 34 -2.13 4.26 15.26
N ILE A 35 -3.42 3.91 15.32
CA ILE A 35 -4.00 2.83 14.53
C ILE A 35 -4.92 3.43 13.46
N LEU A 36 -4.74 2.98 12.22
CA LEU A 36 -5.67 3.20 11.11
C LEU A 36 -6.16 1.86 10.57
N ARG A 37 -7.24 1.88 9.78
CA ARG A 37 -7.74 0.68 9.11
C ARG A 37 -7.71 0.85 7.59
N LEU A 38 -7.10 -0.10 6.90
CA LEU A 38 -7.24 -0.27 5.45
C LEU A 38 -8.39 -1.25 5.19
N ASN A 39 -9.42 -0.78 4.51
CA ASN A 39 -10.56 -1.59 4.08
C ASN A 39 -10.43 -1.85 2.58
N ILE A 40 -10.53 -3.11 2.19
CA ILE A 40 -10.47 -3.54 0.79
C ILE A 40 -11.73 -4.31 0.48
N THR A 41 -12.50 -3.83 -0.51
CA THR A 41 -13.73 -4.49 -0.94
C THR A 41 -13.51 -5.15 -2.28
N ASN A 42 -13.85 -6.43 -2.36
CA ASN A 42 -13.81 -7.19 -3.61
C ASN A 42 -15.03 -6.86 -4.47
N ASN A 43 -14.87 -6.04 -5.51
CA ASN A 43 -15.96 -5.72 -6.46
C ASN A 43 -15.96 -6.65 -7.69
N GLU A 44 -15.15 -7.71 -7.69
CA GLU A 44 -15.24 -8.76 -8.69
C GLU A 44 -16.51 -9.59 -8.51
N LEU A 45 -16.99 -10.17 -9.61
CA LEU A 45 -18.09 -11.14 -9.58
C LEU A 45 -17.67 -12.51 -9.01
N VAL A 46 -16.37 -12.70 -8.75
CA VAL A 46 -15.78 -13.96 -8.27
C VAL A 46 -15.05 -13.79 -6.94
N LYS A 47 -14.82 -14.90 -6.24
CA LYS A 47 -14.02 -14.90 -5.02
C LYS A 47 -12.55 -14.61 -5.35
N LEU A 48 -11.91 -13.76 -4.55
CA LEU A 48 -10.47 -13.51 -4.62
C LEU A 48 -9.75 -14.15 -3.44
N LYS A 49 -8.52 -14.62 -3.66
CA LYS A 49 -7.62 -15.06 -2.60
C LYS A 49 -6.73 -13.90 -2.21
N ILE A 50 -7.07 -13.24 -1.11
CA ILE A 50 -6.39 -12.04 -0.62
C ILE A 50 -5.60 -12.41 0.63
N SER A 51 -4.39 -11.84 0.79
CA SER A 51 -3.55 -12.02 1.96
C SER A 51 -4.34 -11.70 3.23
N ASP A 52 -4.30 -12.55 4.26
CA ASP A 52 -5.03 -12.30 5.50
C ASP A 52 -4.37 -11.24 6.39
N GLU A 53 -3.07 -11.05 6.22
CA GLU A 53 -2.26 -10.00 6.82
C GLU A 53 -1.67 -9.08 5.73
N PHE A 54 -1.49 -7.80 6.06
CA PHE A 54 -0.81 -6.85 5.19
C PHE A 54 0.54 -6.53 5.80
N SER A 55 1.62 -6.87 5.10
CA SER A 55 2.96 -6.70 5.66
C SER A 55 3.29 -5.23 5.88
N GLU A 56 3.83 -4.88 7.04
CA GLU A 56 4.17 -3.50 7.39
C GLU A 56 5.18 -2.87 6.41
N VAL A 57 6.03 -3.70 5.79
CA VAL A 57 7.03 -3.22 4.82
C VAL A 57 6.41 -2.75 3.51
N ARG A 58 5.17 -3.15 3.24
CA ARG A 58 4.39 -2.72 2.08
C ARG A 58 3.62 -1.42 2.35
N ILE A 59 3.82 -0.77 3.50
CA ILE A 59 3.11 0.44 3.91
C ILE A 59 4.13 1.53 4.22
N GLN A 60 4.14 2.60 3.43
CA GLN A 60 5.10 3.69 3.62
C GLN A 60 4.40 5.06 3.64
N PRO A 61 4.78 5.97 4.55
CA PRO A 61 4.37 7.36 4.44
C PRO A 61 5.10 8.03 3.27
N ILE A 62 4.37 8.78 2.46
CA ILE A 62 4.91 9.56 1.34
C ILE A 62 4.39 10.99 1.38
N ASN A 63 5.05 11.90 0.66
CA ASN A 63 4.67 13.32 0.60
C ASN A 63 4.49 13.94 1.99
N VAL A 64 5.41 13.61 2.89
CA VAL A 64 5.31 13.94 4.30
C VAL A 64 5.68 15.39 4.51
N GLU A 65 4.86 16.09 5.27
CA GLU A 65 5.06 17.48 5.65
C GLU A 65 4.81 17.61 7.15
N LYS A 66 5.55 18.52 7.79
CA LYS A 66 5.45 18.83 9.21
C LYS A 66 5.06 20.29 9.38
N PHE A 67 4.15 20.54 10.32
CA PHE A 67 3.73 21.89 10.65
C PHE A 67 4.81 22.61 11.47
N GLU A 68 5.29 23.73 10.94
CA GLU A 68 6.23 24.62 11.61
C GLU A 68 5.49 25.83 12.20
N LYS A 69 5.37 25.86 13.53
CA LYS A 69 4.58 26.86 14.25
C LYS A 69 5.09 28.30 14.02
N ASN A 70 6.41 28.46 13.91
CA ASN A 70 7.05 29.78 13.75
C ASN A 70 6.72 30.44 12.41
N LEU A 71 6.51 29.62 11.36
CA LEU A 71 6.23 30.06 10.00
C LEU A 71 4.75 29.88 9.62
N ASN A 72 3.96 29.26 10.51
CA ASN A 72 2.55 28.91 10.30
C ASN A 72 2.32 28.17 8.97
N GLN A 73 3.21 27.25 8.62
CA GLN A 73 3.16 26.53 7.35
C GLN A 73 3.56 25.06 7.51
N PHE A 74 3.31 24.27 6.47
CA PHE A 74 3.74 22.88 6.40
C PHE A 74 5.00 22.77 5.54
N ASP A 75 6.10 22.36 6.16
CA ASP A 75 7.37 22.16 5.49
C ASP A 75 7.53 20.70 5.09
N LYS A 76 7.96 20.47 3.84
CA LYS A 76 8.17 19.13 3.29
C LYS A 76 9.37 18.47 3.97
N ILE A 77 9.18 17.25 4.44
CA ILE A 77 10.27 16.41 4.91
C ILE A 77 10.87 15.70 3.68
N PRO A 78 12.18 15.87 3.41
CA PRO A 78 12.86 15.14 2.33
C PRO A 78 12.67 13.64 2.50
N LYS A 79 12.35 12.96 1.40
CA LYS A 79 11.91 11.57 1.38
C LYS A 79 13.10 10.62 1.56
N SER A 80 12.91 9.54 2.32
CA SER A 80 13.48 8.22 2.00
C SER A 80 12.31 7.27 1.75
N ILE A 81 12.05 6.93 0.48
CA ILE A 81 11.41 5.62 0.24
C ILE A 81 12.47 4.63 0.68
N ILE A 82 12.14 3.81 1.66
CA ILE A 82 13.08 2.81 2.15
C ILE A 82 12.92 1.62 1.23
N ASP A 83 14.01 1.18 0.62
CA ASP A 83 14.03 -0.04 -0.18
C ASP A 83 13.69 -1.23 0.71
N VAL A 84 12.66 -1.95 0.31
CA VAL A 84 12.13 -3.08 1.07
C VAL A 84 12.71 -4.35 0.46
N ASN A 85 13.61 -5.01 1.18
CA ASN A 85 13.99 -6.37 0.86
C ASN A 85 13.12 -7.32 1.69
N CYS A 86 12.11 -7.91 1.05
CA CYS A 86 11.25 -8.90 1.69
C CYS A 86 11.23 -10.20 0.91
N LEU A 87 11.96 -11.20 1.42
CA LEU A 87 12.04 -12.53 0.80
C LEU A 87 10.83 -13.42 1.14
N ASN A 88 10.09 -13.13 2.23
CA ASN A 88 8.95 -13.92 2.71
C ASN A 88 7.74 -13.05 3.13
N CYS A 89 7.37 -12.06 2.31
CA CYS A 89 6.19 -11.22 2.58
C CYS A 89 4.85 -11.91 2.29
N PHE A 90 4.88 -13.15 1.81
CA PHE A 90 3.69 -13.92 1.50
C PHE A 90 3.06 -14.44 2.80
N GLY A 91 2.01 -13.76 3.24
CA GLY A 91 1.15 -14.23 4.32
C GLY A 91 0.29 -15.43 3.92
N LYS A 92 -0.57 -15.86 4.85
CA LYS A 92 -1.65 -16.78 4.51
C LYS A 92 -2.66 -16.05 3.62
N PHE A 93 -3.47 -16.80 2.91
CA PHE A 93 -4.50 -16.23 2.03
C PHE A 93 -5.87 -16.71 2.45
N LYS A 94 -6.85 -15.80 2.43
CA LYS A 94 -8.25 -16.11 2.64
C LYS A 94 -9.09 -15.78 1.43
N ASN A 95 -10.18 -16.53 1.27
CA ASN A 95 -11.13 -16.28 0.19
C ASN A 95 -12.06 -15.13 0.59
N VAL A 96 -12.01 -14.03 -0.15
CA VAL A 96 -12.92 -12.90 0.00
C VAL A 96 -14.00 -13.01 -1.08
N LYS A 97 -15.26 -13.10 -0.66
CA LYS A 97 -16.42 -13.21 -1.57
C LYS A 97 -16.66 -11.88 -2.31
N PRO A 98 -17.40 -11.90 -3.44
CA PRO A 98 -17.90 -10.68 -4.07
C PRO A 98 -18.58 -9.75 -3.07
N ASN A 99 -18.39 -8.44 -3.25
CA ASN A 99 -18.92 -7.34 -2.46
C ASN A 99 -18.65 -7.45 -0.95
N THR A 100 -17.63 -8.21 -0.56
CA THR A 100 -17.22 -8.37 0.84
C THR A 100 -15.95 -7.58 1.11
N THR A 101 -15.93 -6.94 2.27
CA THR A 101 -14.79 -6.14 2.74
C THR A 101 -13.91 -6.96 3.68
N ILE A 102 -12.60 -6.84 3.49
CA ILE A 102 -11.57 -7.23 4.45
C ILE A 102 -10.96 -5.96 5.04
N SER A 103 -10.73 -5.97 6.36
CA SER A 103 -10.13 -4.85 7.08
C SER A 103 -8.80 -5.25 7.70
N TYR A 104 -7.77 -4.43 7.49
CA TYR A 104 -6.46 -4.56 8.14
C TYR A 104 -6.27 -3.43 9.14
N SER A 105 -5.94 -3.77 10.37
CA SER A 105 -5.56 -2.82 11.40
C SER A 105 -4.06 -2.56 11.31
N ILE A 106 -3.66 -1.31 11.10
CA ILE A 106 -2.26 -0.92 10.89
C ILE A 106 -1.87 0.03 12.01
N ASN A 107 -0.88 -0.38 12.81
CA ASN A 107 -0.32 0.46 13.85
C ASN A 107 0.90 1.23 13.31
N ILE A 108 0.70 2.50 12.97
CA ILE A 108 1.80 3.36 12.47
C ILE A 108 2.79 3.71 13.58
N ASN A 109 2.40 3.58 14.86
CA ASN A 109 3.33 3.79 15.97
C ASN A 109 4.30 2.63 16.15
N ASP A 110 4.04 1.46 15.56
CA ASP A 110 4.93 0.29 15.63
C ASP A 110 5.81 0.17 14.39
N SER A 111 5.33 0.64 13.24
CA SER A 111 6.03 0.56 11.96
C SER A 111 7.34 1.35 11.93
N LYS A 112 8.43 0.68 11.52
CA LYS A 112 9.76 1.30 11.35
C LYS A 112 9.72 2.51 10.40
N PHE A 113 9.03 2.40 9.26
CA PHE A 113 8.96 3.44 8.23
C PHE A 113 8.31 4.73 8.75
N PHE A 114 7.27 4.61 9.59
CA PHE A 114 6.61 5.77 10.20
C PHE A 114 7.42 6.33 11.37
N LYS A 115 8.05 5.49 12.19
CA LYS A 115 8.89 5.92 13.32
C LYS A 115 10.07 6.79 12.88
N GLU A 116 10.73 6.44 11.78
CA GLU A 116 11.90 7.17 11.27
C GLU A 116 11.56 8.57 10.74
N ILE A 117 10.31 8.79 10.31
CA ILE A 117 9.87 10.05 9.70
C ILE A 117 9.07 10.91 10.69
N LEU A 118 8.17 10.29 11.47
CA LEU A 118 7.29 10.97 12.42
C LEU A 118 7.95 11.06 13.80
N THR A 119 9.16 11.61 13.86
CA THR A 119 10.05 11.51 15.04
C THR A 119 9.68 12.46 16.17
N GLN A 120 9.27 13.70 15.86
CA GLN A 120 9.10 14.76 16.85
C GLN A 120 7.78 14.60 17.63
N ALA A 121 7.88 14.55 18.96
CA ALA A 121 6.73 14.59 19.85
C ALA A 121 5.99 15.94 19.77
N LYS A 122 4.67 15.94 20.01
CA LYS A 122 3.82 17.14 19.96
C LYS A 122 3.86 17.89 18.62
N ALA A 123 4.16 17.20 17.53
CA ALA A 123 4.16 17.75 16.18
C ALA A 123 2.88 17.35 15.41
N THR A 124 2.48 18.22 14.48
CA THR A 124 1.42 17.91 13.52
C THR A 124 2.05 17.61 12.17
N TYR A 125 1.68 16.47 11.60
CA TYR A 125 2.14 16.00 10.30
C TYR A 125 0.96 15.91 9.34
N ARG A 126 1.25 16.04 8.06
CA ARG A 126 0.35 15.60 6.99
C ARG A 126 1.11 14.76 5.97
N PHE A 127 0.51 13.68 5.51
CA PHE A 127 1.14 12.74 4.57
C PHE A 127 0.11 11.91 3.83
N ASN A 128 0.50 11.32 2.70
CA ASN A 128 -0.23 10.19 2.14
C ASN A 128 0.43 8.89 2.62
N ILE A 129 -0.29 7.79 2.54
CA ILE A 129 0.26 6.45 2.74
C ILE A 129 0.22 5.72 1.40
N TRP A 130 1.36 5.17 1.01
CA TRP A 130 1.46 4.26 -0.11
C TRP A 130 1.40 2.82 0.36
N PHE A 131 0.51 2.05 -0.26
CA PHE A 131 0.30 0.63 -0.05
C PHE A 131 0.77 -0.10 -1.30
N ASP A 132 1.88 -0.82 -1.17
CA ASP A 132 2.37 -1.70 -2.21
C ASP A 132 1.65 -3.06 -2.15
N THR A 133 0.75 -3.28 -3.10
CA THR A 133 -0.13 -4.46 -3.09
C THR A 133 0.35 -5.59 -3.99
N ILE A 134 1.61 -5.57 -4.45
CA ILE A 134 2.12 -6.50 -5.48
C ILE A 134 1.89 -7.98 -5.16
N ASP A 135 1.92 -8.35 -3.87
CA ASP A 135 1.74 -9.73 -3.39
C ASP A 135 0.41 -9.97 -2.67
N MET A 136 -0.49 -8.98 -2.69
CA MET A 136 -1.73 -9.04 -1.91
C MET A 136 -2.71 -10.10 -2.43
N ILE A 137 -2.69 -10.37 -3.73
CA ILE A 137 -3.60 -11.32 -4.38
C ILE A 137 -2.80 -12.55 -4.79
N LYS A 138 -3.24 -13.72 -4.34
CA LYS A 138 -2.69 -14.99 -4.83
C LYS A 138 -3.21 -15.24 -6.23
N TYR A 139 -2.30 -15.38 -7.20
CA TYR A 139 -2.65 -15.76 -8.58
C TYR A 139 -3.54 -17.00 -8.60
N SER A 140 -4.71 -16.86 -9.24
CA SER A 140 -5.56 -17.98 -9.60
C SER A 140 -5.29 -18.38 -11.05
N LYS A 141 -5.28 -19.69 -11.34
CA LYS A 141 -5.20 -20.21 -12.71
C LYS A 141 -6.36 -19.74 -13.60
N SER A 142 -7.50 -19.36 -13.02
CA SER A 142 -8.73 -18.99 -13.75
C SER A 142 -8.88 -17.49 -14.04
N LYS A 143 -8.14 -16.62 -13.37
CA LYS A 143 -8.10 -15.17 -13.64
C LYS A 143 -6.78 -14.62 -13.12
N LYS A 144 -5.90 -14.22 -14.04
CA LYS A 144 -4.64 -13.53 -13.72
C LYS A 144 -4.91 -12.04 -13.62
N CYS A 145 -5.54 -11.60 -12.54
CA CYS A 145 -5.62 -10.17 -12.26
C CYS A 145 -4.70 -9.79 -11.08
N PHE A 146 -4.13 -8.60 -11.17
CA PHE A 146 -3.17 -8.06 -10.21
C PHE A 146 -3.86 -7.00 -9.35
N SER A 147 -3.28 -6.73 -8.18
CA SER A 147 -3.67 -5.58 -7.39
C SER A 147 -2.86 -4.35 -7.79
N ARG A 148 -3.52 -3.22 -8.02
CA ARG A 148 -2.83 -1.92 -8.15
C ARG A 148 -2.41 -1.43 -6.78
N SER A 149 -1.19 -0.90 -6.69
CA SER A 149 -0.77 -0.14 -5.52
C SER A 149 -1.76 1.00 -5.27
N PHE A 150 -1.96 1.34 -4.01
CA PHE A 150 -2.92 2.33 -3.58
C PHE A 150 -2.22 3.46 -2.82
N THR A 151 -2.61 4.70 -3.08
CA THR A 151 -2.16 5.85 -2.31
C THR A 151 -3.38 6.49 -1.65
N SER A 152 -3.30 6.68 -0.34
CA SER A 152 -4.37 7.32 0.43
C SER A 152 -4.54 8.78 0.04
N ASP A 153 -5.69 9.35 0.39
CA ASP A 153 -5.82 10.79 0.56
C ASP A 153 -4.85 11.30 1.63
N LYS A 154 -4.65 12.61 1.68
CA LYS A 154 -3.73 13.21 2.63
C LYS A 154 -4.32 13.15 4.04
N ILE A 155 -3.59 12.52 4.95
CA ILE A 155 -3.95 12.29 6.34
C ILE A 155 -3.30 13.37 7.21
N ILE A 156 -4.03 13.87 8.20
CA ILE A 156 -3.48 14.74 9.26
C ILE A 156 -3.29 13.90 10.51
N TYR A 157 -2.07 13.93 11.06
CA TYR A 157 -1.68 13.18 12.25
C TYR A 157 -1.05 14.09 13.28
N LYS A 158 -1.60 14.08 14.50
CA LYS A 158 -1.02 14.78 15.65
C LYS A 158 -0.32 13.74 16.52
N LYS A 159 1.00 13.85 16.62
CA LYS A 159 1.80 12.99 17.49
C LYS A 159 1.75 13.55 18.92
N ASN A 160 1.33 12.73 19.88
CA ASN A 160 1.31 13.10 21.30
C ASN A 160 2.68 12.97 21.94
#